data_AF-A0A969IFZ0-F1
#
_entry.id   AF-A0A969IFZ0-F1
#
_cell.length_a   1.000
_cell.length_b   1.000
_cell.length_c   1.000
_cell.angle_alpha   90.00
_cell.angle_beta   90.00
_cell.angle_gamma   90.00
#
_symmetry.space_group_name_H-M   'P 1'
#
loop_
_entity.id
_entity.type
_entity.pdbx_description
1 polymer ?
#
loop_
_entity_poly.entity_id
_entity_poly.type
_entity_poly.pdbx_seq_one_letter_code
_entity_poly.pdbx_strand_id
1 'polypeptide(L)'
;MTVEVAGRSLHLIGVHVKSKAPHGARTPADHTRIALENRRKQIAQCRWIRARVEDHLDAGHDLIVLGDFNDGPGLDDYEAEFGVSGVEVVMGPATPPGRHLTDPHARMALIQRIGLVPTTSRFWLASERRYFEALLDFIMLSQGLCATAPRWRIWHPFNDPDSEALRDALLSASDHFPVTLDFDV
;
A
#
# COMPACT_ATOMS: atom_id res chain seq x y z
N MET A 1 4.56 12.02 12.00
CA MET A 1 5.97 12.38 12.32
C MET A 1 6.35 13.55 11.44
N THR A 2 7.22 14.44 11.90
CA THR A 2 7.77 15.53 11.07
C THR A 2 9.29 15.40 11.04
N VAL A 3 9.90 15.59 9.87
CA VAL A 3 11.35 15.50 9.65
C VAL A 3 11.79 16.72 8.85
N GLU A 4 12.84 17.39 9.30
CA GLU A 4 13.47 18.49 8.57
C GLU A 4 14.62 17.96 7.71
N VAL A 5 14.59 18.22 6.40
CA VAL A 5 15.63 17.81 5.46
C VAL A 5 15.97 19.00 4.56
N ALA A 6 17.23 19.43 4.54
CA ALA A 6 17.71 20.55 3.72
C ALA A 6 16.86 21.84 3.78
N GLY A 7 16.23 22.12 4.93
CA GLY A 7 15.35 23.29 5.12
C GLY A 7 13.90 23.08 4.69
N ARG A 8 13.52 21.86 4.30
CA ARG A 8 12.15 21.44 3.99
C ARG A 8 11.58 20.58 5.12
N SER A 9 10.37 20.93 5.56
CA SER A 9 9.63 20.15 6.56
C SER A 9 8.78 19.08 5.88
N LEU A 10 9.06 17.82 6.18
CA LEU A 10 8.36 16.66 5.64
C LEU A 10 7.49 16.02 6.72
N HIS A 11 6.23 15.75 6.40
CA HIS A 11 5.30 15.07 7.29
C HIS A 11 5.08 13.63 6.83
N LEU A 12 5.15 12.70 7.77
CA LEU A 12 5.06 11.27 7.51
C LEU A 12 3.95 10.63 8.33
N ILE A 13 3.13 9.81 7.67
CA ILE A 13 2.19 8.87 8.28
C ILE A 13 2.66 7.45 7.93
N GLY A 14 3.11 6.71 8.95
CA GLY A 14 3.41 5.28 8.82
C GLY A 14 2.14 4.45 8.90
N VAL A 15 2.00 3.46 8.03
CA VAL A 15 0.81 2.63 7.88
C VAL A 15 1.17 1.16 8.05
N HIS A 16 0.40 0.46 8.89
CA HIS A 16 0.35 -0.99 8.95
C HIS A 16 -1.07 -1.38 9.39
N VAL A 17 -1.98 -1.53 8.43
CA VAL A 17 -3.40 -1.80 8.73
C VAL A 17 -3.68 -3.30 8.85
N LYS A 18 -4.85 -3.65 9.38
CA LYS A 18 -5.23 -5.04 9.64
C LYS A 18 -5.20 -5.91 8.36
N SER A 19 -4.47 -7.02 8.40
CA SER A 19 -4.54 -8.09 7.38
C SER A 19 -5.94 -8.66 7.21
N LYS A 20 -6.31 -8.98 5.96
CA LYS A 20 -7.58 -9.62 5.58
C LYS A 20 -7.67 -11.09 5.98
N ALA A 21 -6.53 -11.74 6.23
CA ALA A 21 -6.48 -13.17 6.51
C ALA A 21 -7.40 -13.56 7.68
N PRO A 22 -8.33 -14.51 7.49
CA PRO A 22 -9.30 -14.92 8.52
C PRO A 22 -8.67 -15.92 9.49
N HIS A 23 -7.57 -15.50 10.13
CA HIS A 23 -6.88 -16.30 11.13
C HIS A 23 -7.84 -16.75 12.23
N GLY A 24 -7.80 -18.05 12.55
CA GLY A 24 -8.66 -18.65 13.58
C GLY A 24 -10.01 -19.16 13.08
N ALA A 25 -10.33 -19.02 11.79
CA ALA A 25 -11.50 -19.68 11.20
C ALA A 25 -11.36 -21.20 11.27
N ARG A 26 -12.38 -21.88 11.80
CA ARG A 26 -12.44 -23.35 11.89
C ARG A 26 -13.47 -23.96 10.94
N THR A 27 -14.43 -23.14 10.51
CA THR A 27 -15.50 -23.52 9.60
C THR A 27 -15.58 -22.52 8.43
N PRO A 28 -16.21 -22.90 7.30
CA PRO A 28 -16.47 -21.95 6.22
C PRO A 28 -17.28 -20.73 6.67
N ALA A 29 -18.24 -20.91 7.59
CA ALA A 29 -19.01 -19.81 8.16
C ALA A 29 -18.14 -18.85 9.00
N ASP A 30 -17.20 -19.39 9.79
CA ASP A 30 -16.23 -18.58 10.52
C ASP A 30 -15.33 -17.80 9.56
N HIS A 31 -14.90 -18.43 8.46
CA HIS A 31 -14.05 -17.81 7.46
C HIS A 31 -14.71 -16.55 6.88
N THR A 32 -15.95 -16.66 6.40
CA THR A 32 -16.70 -15.51 5.86
C THR A 32 -16.92 -14.43 6.92
N ARG A 33 -17.35 -14.81 8.13
CA ARG A 33 -17.60 -13.85 9.21
C ARG A 33 -16.33 -13.08 9.61
N ILE A 34 -15.22 -13.78 9.85
CA ILE A 34 -13.95 -13.16 10.26
C ILE A 34 -13.38 -12.30 9.14
N ALA A 35 -13.46 -12.76 7.87
CA ALA A 35 -13.02 -11.96 6.72
C ALA A 35 -13.79 -10.63 6.65
N LEU A 36 -15.12 -10.66 6.82
CA LEU A 36 -15.95 -9.47 6.83
C LEU A 36 -15.62 -8.52 7.99
N GLU A 37 -15.41 -9.06 9.20
CA GLU A 37 -15.00 -8.27 10.37
C GLU A 37 -13.63 -7.61 10.17
N ASN A 38 -12.64 -8.35 9.66
CA ASN A 38 -11.32 -7.82 9.32
C ASN A 38 -11.42 -6.70 8.28
N ARG A 39 -12.24 -6.91 7.23
CA ARG A 39 -12.44 -5.92 6.17
C ARG A 39 -13.07 -4.64 6.69
N ARG A 40 -14.10 -4.73 7.53
CA ARG A 40 -14.72 -3.57 8.19
C ARG A 40 -13.72 -2.79 9.03
N LYS A 41 -12.90 -3.50 9.81
CA LYS A 41 -11.84 -2.88 10.63
C LYS A 41 -10.80 -2.17 9.76
N GLN A 42 -10.35 -2.81 8.70
CA GLN A 42 -9.38 -2.25 7.76
C GLN A 42 -9.90 -0.96 7.11
N ILE A 43 -11.12 -0.98 6.55
CA ILE A 43 -11.73 0.23 5.95
C ILE A 43 -11.91 1.35 6.99
N ALA A 44 -12.30 1.02 8.23
CA ALA A 44 -12.37 2.02 9.29
C ALA A 44 -11.00 2.64 9.61
N GLN A 45 -9.93 1.84 9.65
CA GLN A 45 -8.55 2.33 9.81
C GLN A 45 -8.14 3.23 8.64
N CYS A 46 -8.41 2.84 7.39
CA CYS A 46 -8.10 3.65 6.22
C CYS A 46 -8.88 4.97 6.19
N ARG A 47 -10.15 4.99 6.59
CA ARG A 47 -10.93 6.23 6.74
C ARG A 47 -10.35 7.14 7.81
N TRP A 48 -9.90 6.57 8.93
CA TRP A 48 -9.24 7.33 9.99
C TRP A 48 -7.91 7.92 9.51
N ILE A 49 -7.10 7.15 8.77
CA ILE A 49 -5.87 7.64 8.12
C ILE A 49 -6.22 8.77 7.15
N ARG A 50 -7.24 8.59 6.30
CA ARG A 50 -7.66 9.62 5.34
C ARG A 50 -8.05 10.92 6.04
N ALA A 51 -8.78 10.87 7.15
CA ALA A 51 -9.10 12.08 7.92
C ALA A 51 -7.83 12.83 8.37
N ARG A 52 -6.78 12.11 8.81
CA ARG A 52 -5.48 12.73 9.15
C ARG A 52 -4.76 13.29 7.93
N VAL A 53 -4.87 12.63 6.78
CA VAL A 53 -4.38 13.16 5.51
C VAL A 53 -5.04 14.51 5.22
N GLU A 54 -6.37 14.62 5.37
CA GLU A 54 -7.06 15.90 5.16
C GLU A 54 -6.53 17.00 6.09
N ASP A 55 -6.33 16.71 7.37
CA ASP A 55 -5.78 17.68 8.33
C ASP A 55 -4.40 18.21 7.88
N HIS A 56 -3.54 17.33 7.37
CA HIS A 56 -2.23 17.72 6.85
C HIS A 56 -2.32 18.52 5.55
N LEU A 57 -3.21 18.13 4.64
CA LEU A 57 -3.42 18.85 3.38
C LEU A 57 -4.02 20.24 3.61
N ASP A 58 -4.92 20.40 4.58
CA ASP A 58 -5.50 21.70 4.97
C ASP A 58 -4.45 22.64 5.55
N ALA A 59 -3.48 22.10 6.28
CA ALA A 59 -2.33 22.86 6.78
C ALA A 59 -1.26 23.14 5.71
N GLY A 60 -1.44 22.67 4.47
CA GLY A 60 -0.48 22.87 3.38
C GLY A 60 0.82 22.08 3.54
N HIS A 61 0.81 20.99 4.31
CA HIS A 61 2.00 20.19 4.57
C HIS A 61 2.40 19.32 3.38
N ASP A 62 3.71 19.20 3.15
CA ASP A 62 4.29 18.15 2.30
C ASP A 62 4.19 16.80 3.02
N LEU A 63 3.35 15.91 2.49
CA LEU A 63 2.93 14.69 3.18
C LEU A 63 3.32 13.43 2.41
N ILE A 64 3.91 12.49 3.15
CA ILE A 64 4.19 11.12 2.72
C ILE A 64 3.37 10.17 3.59
N VAL A 65 2.56 9.32 2.97
CA VAL A 65 1.85 8.23 3.64
C VAL A 65 2.43 6.92 3.14
N LEU A 66 3.05 6.14 4.03
CA LEU A 66 3.85 4.99 3.62
C LEU A 66 3.68 3.78 4.53
N GLY A 67 3.77 2.59 3.93
CA GLY A 67 3.81 1.31 4.64
C GLY A 67 2.84 0.28 4.07
N ASP A 68 2.53 -0.72 4.90
CA ASP A 68 1.75 -1.90 4.52
C ASP A 68 0.25 -1.66 4.72
N PHE A 69 -0.47 -1.58 3.61
CA PHE A 69 -1.93 -1.42 3.59
C PHE A 69 -2.67 -2.76 3.69
N ASN A 70 -1.98 -3.89 3.64
CA ASN A 70 -2.57 -5.23 3.70
C ASN A 70 -3.79 -5.38 2.75
N ASP A 71 -3.77 -4.59 1.69
CA ASP A 71 -4.87 -4.32 0.78
C ASP A 71 -4.30 -3.76 -0.51
N GLY A 72 -5.01 -4.00 -1.60
CA GLY A 72 -4.63 -3.61 -2.93
C GLY A 72 -5.81 -3.85 -3.88
N PRO A 73 -5.93 -3.06 -4.96
CA PRO A 73 -7.02 -3.20 -5.92
C PRO A 73 -7.07 -4.61 -6.51
N GLY A 74 -8.24 -5.25 -6.50
CA GLY A 74 -8.47 -6.57 -7.11
C GLY A 74 -7.99 -7.75 -6.26
N LEU A 75 -7.62 -7.54 -4.99
CA LEU A 75 -7.13 -8.60 -4.09
C LEU A 75 -8.21 -9.30 -3.26
N ASP A 76 -9.49 -8.97 -3.45
CA ASP A 76 -10.55 -9.47 -2.57
C ASP A 76 -11.89 -9.63 -3.30
N ASP A 77 -12.40 -10.87 -3.32
CA ASP A 77 -13.70 -11.23 -3.88
C ASP A 77 -14.88 -10.47 -3.22
N TYR A 78 -14.66 -9.92 -2.02
CA TYR A 78 -15.62 -9.09 -1.28
C TYR A 78 -15.50 -7.58 -1.61
N GLU A 79 -14.64 -7.17 -2.54
CA GLU A 79 -14.60 -5.77 -3.02
C GLU A 79 -15.97 -5.29 -3.52
N ALA A 80 -16.77 -6.19 -4.07
CA ALA A 80 -18.12 -5.91 -4.51
C ALA A 80 -19.06 -5.44 -3.39
N GLU A 81 -18.82 -5.82 -2.13
CA GLU A 81 -19.70 -5.50 -0.99
C GLU A 81 -19.38 -4.13 -0.37
N PHE A 82 -18.13 -3.64 -0.50
CA PHE A 82 -17.68 -2.36 0.07
C PHE A 82 -17.42 -1.26 -0.97
N GLY A 83 -17.27 -1.64 -2.24
CA GLY A 83 -17.18 -0.74 -3.39
C GLY A 83 -15.86 0.00 -3.57
N VAL A 84 -14.96 0.01 -2.57
CA VAL A 84 -13.63 0.65 -2.61
C VAL A 84 -12.60 -0.09 -1.76
N SER A 85 -11.35 -0.12 -2.20
CA SER A 85 -10.22 -0.56 -1.39
C SER A 85 -9.80 0.49 -0.35
N GLY A 86 -9.16 0.05 0.73
CA GLY A 86 -8.53 0.92 1.73
C GLY A 86 -7.44 1.80 1.15
N VAL A 87 -6.74 1.33 0.11
CA VAL A 87 -5.80 2.10 -0.70
C VAL A 87 -6.52 3.26 -1.39
N GLU A 88 -7.63 3.00 -2.10
CA GLU A 88 -8.44 4.06 -2.72
C GLU A 88 -8.97 5.06 -1.69
N VAL A 89 -9.44 4.58 -0.53
CA VAL A 89 -9.91 5.45 0.55
C VAL A 89 -8.84 6.46 0.97
N VAL A 90 -7.58 6.03 1.11
CA VAL A 90 -6.48 6.92 1.52
C VAL A 90 -6.00 7.80 0.37
N MET A 91 -5.96 7.30 -0.87
CA MET A 91 -5.66 8.10 -2.06
C MET A 91 -6.68 9.23 -2.29
N GLY A 92 -7.94 9.00 -1.93
CA GLY A 92 -9.00 10.01 -1.94
C GLY A 92 -9.54 10.41 -3.32
N PRO A 93 -9.83 9.49 -4.26
CA PRO A 93 -10.34 9.84 -5.58
C PRO A 93 -11.70 10.56 -5.54
N ALA A 94 -12.46 10.41 -4.45
CA ALA A 94 -13.72 11.10 -4.20
C ALA A 94 -13.55 12.58 -3.74
N THR A 95 -12.31 13.06 -3.61
CA THR A 95 -12.00 14.46 -3.24
C THR A 95 -11.56 15.26 -4.47
N PRO A 96 -11.46 16.61 -4.41
CA PRO A 96 -10.91 17.39 -5.51
C PRO A 96 -9.50 16.94 -5.91
N PRO A 97 -9.11 16.98 -7.21
CA PRO A 97 -7.83 16.45 -7.69
C PRO A 97 -6.58 16.96 -6.94
N GLY A 98 -6.59 18.22 -6.50
CA GLY A 98 -5.47 18.80 -5.73
C GLY A 98 -5.23 18.15 -4.36
N ARG A 99 -6.15 17.31 -3.88
CA ARG A 99 -6.08 16.60 -2.59
C ARG A 99 -5.83 15.10 -2.74
N HIS A 100 -5.67 14.62 -3.97
CA HIS A 100 -5.35 13.22 -4.23
C HIS A 100 -3.92 12.93 -3.77
N LEU A 101 -3.71 11.77 -3.13
CA LEU A 101 -2.36 11.25 -2.96
C LEU A 101 -1.96 10.40 -4.17
N THR A 102 -0.68 10.43 -4.51
CA THR A 102 -0.14 9.77 -5.70
C THR A 102 0.82 8.65 -5.30
N ASP A 103 0.57 7.46 -5.81
CA ASP A 103 1.52 6.35 -5.90
C ASP A 103 1.35 5.70 -7.30
N PRO A 104 2.42 5.57 -8.10
CA PRO A 104 2.32 5.07 -9.47
C PRO A 104 1.89 3.60 -9.53
N HIS A 105 2.31 2.77 -8.57
CA HIS A 105 1.98 1.35 -8.52
C HIS A 105 0.52 1.16 -8.12
N ALA A 106 0.02 1.93 -7.14
CA ALA A 106 -1.39 1.94 -6.77
C ALA A 106 -2.28 2.37 -7.94
N ARG A 107 -1.90 3.46 -8.64
CA ARG A 107 -2.65 3.92 -9.83
C ARG A 107 -2.65 2.87 -10.93
N MET A 108 -1.52 2.20 -11.17
CA MET A 108 -1.45 1.14 -12.16
C MET A 108 -2.37 -0.03 -11.80
N ALA A 109 -2.35 -0.50 -10.55
CA ALA A 109 -3.24 -1.57 -10.08
C ALA A 109 -4.73 -1.20 -10.18
N LEU A 110 -5.08 0.08 -9.98
CA LEU A 110 -6.45 0.57 -10.14
C LEU A 110 -6.92 0.60 -11.61
N ILE A 111 -6.03 0.96 -12.53
CA ILE A 111 -6.36 1.12 -13.95
C ILE A 111 -6.28 -0.23 -14.70
N GLN A 112 -5.27 -1.04 -14.41
CA GLN A 112 -4.99 -2.30 -15.09
C GLN A 112 -5.55 -3.47 -14.31
N ARG A 113 -6.84 -3.76 -14.51
CA ARG A 113 -7.50 -4.96 -13.94
C ARG A 113 -7.03 -6.28 -14.57
N ILE A 114 -6.32 -6.23 -15.69
CA ILE A 114 -5.81 -7.39 -16.43
C ILE A 114 -4.40 -7.04 -16.94
N GLY A 115 -3.39 -7.83 -16.58
CA GLY A 115 -2.00 -7.62 -17.00
C GLY A 115 -0.99 -7.87 -15.87
N LEU A 116 0.27 -7.52 -16.10
CA LEU A 116 1.33 -7.57 -15.08
C LEU A 116 1.14 -6.41 -14.11
N VAL A 117 0.86 -6.72 -12.85
CA VAL A 117 0.77 -5.76 -11.74
C VAL A 117 2.06 -5.92 -10.90
N PRO A 118 2.68 -4.83 -10.43
CA PRO A 118 3.82 -4.92 -9.53
C PRO A 118 3.39 -5.59 -8.23
N THR A 119 4.35 -6.20 -7.55
CA THR A 119 4.12 -6.94 -6.30
C THR A 119 5.18 -6.51 -5.31
N THR A 120 4.80 -6.37 -4.04
CA THR A 120 5.69 -6.01 -2.94
C THR A 120 5.82 -7.11 -1.92
N SER A 121 5.14 -8.25 -2.12
CA SER A 121 5.16 -9.36 -1.16
C SER A 121 4.95 -10.69 -1.88
N ARG A 122 5.42 -11.77 -1.24
CA ARG A 122 5.17 -13.16 -1.66
C ARG A 122 4.87 -14.06 -0.47
N PHE A 123 3.82 -14.88 -0.58
CA PHE A 123 3.40 -15.79 0.47
C PHE A 123 3.41 -17.23 -0.03
N TRP A 124 4.02 -18.15 0.72
CA TRP A 124 4.03 -19.57 0.33
C TRP A 124 2.68 -20.23 0.63
N LEU A 125 1.96 -20.64 -0.44
CA LEU A 125 0.72 -21.39 -0.32
C LEU A 125 1.02 -22.89 -0.30
N ALA A 126 1.11 -23.46 0.91
CA ALA A 126 1.52 -24.86 1.10
C ALA A 126 0.61 -25.87 0.36
N SER A 127 -0.70 -25.62 0.30
CA SER A 127 -1.67 -26.47 -0.40
C SER A 127 -1.42 -26.55 -1.91
N GLU A 128 -0.92 -25.46 -2.49
CA GLU A 128 -0.72 -25.31 -3.93
C GLU A 128 0.75 -25.42 -4.34
N ARG A 129 1.65 -25.50 -3.35
CA ARG A 129 3.11 -25.57 -3.50
C ARG A 129 3.66 -24.49 -4.42
N ARG A 130 3.12 -23.27 -4.29
CA ARG A 130 3.54 -22.08 -5.06
C ARG A 130 3.50 -20.83 -4.19
N TYR A 131 4.20 -19.79 -4.66
CA TYR A 131 4.09 -18.46 -4.08
C TYR A 131 2.87 -17.73 -4.67
N PHE A 132 2.16 -17.02 -3.80
CA PHE A 132 1.19 -16.00 -4.16
C PHE A 132 1.83 -14.63 -3.96
N GLU A 133 1.77 -13.76 -4.96
CA GLU A 133 2.35 -12.42 -4.86
C GLU A 133 1.26 -11.36 -4.75
N ALA A 134 1.52 -10.30 -4.00
CA ALA A 134 0.57 -9.22 -3.79
C ALA A 134 1.26 -7.86 -3.70
N LEU A 135 0.54 -6.82 -4.12
CA LEU A 135 0.90 -5.41 -3.93
C LEU A 135 0.23 -4.89 -2.66
N LEU A 136 1.01 -4.70 -1.59
CA LEU A 136 0.50 -4.31 -0.28
C LEU A 136 1.21 -3.07 0.30
N ASP A 137 2.43 -2.79 -0.14
CA ASP A 137 3.27 -1.73 0.39
C ASP A 137 3.28 -0.54 -0.56
N PHE A 138 2.94 0.64 -0.04
CA PHE A 138 2.79 1.85 -0.85
C PHE A 138 3.54 3.02 -0.23
N ILE A 139 3.93 3.98 -1.07
CA ILE A 139 4.45 5.29 -0.65
C ILE A 139 3.65 6.36 -1.40
N MET A 140 2.64 6.92 -0.76
CA MET A 140 1.75 7.90 -1.37
C MET A 140 2.20 9.32 -1.05
N LEU A 141 2.25 10.17 -2.06
CA LEU A 141 2.70 11.56 -1.95
C LEU A 141 1.57 12.56 -2.12
N SER A 142 1.60 13.66 -1.35
CA SER A 142 0.82 14.86 -1.66
C SER A 142 1.29 15.50 -2.98
N GLN A 143 0.44 16.33 -3.58
CA GLN A 143 0.71 16.94 -4.90
C GLN A 143 1.97 17.81 -4.90
N GLY A 144 2.29 18.50 -3.80
CA GLY A 144 3.50 19.33 -3.68
C GLY A 144 4.79 18.52 -3.82
N LEU A 145 4.82 17.29 -3.29
CA LEU A 145 5.95 16.37 -3.43
C LEU A 145 5.98 15.64 -4.78
N CYS A 146 4.88 15.61 -5.53
CA CYS A 146 4.89 15.03 -6.87
C CYS A 146 5.70 15.87 -7.87
N ALA A 147 5.93 17.15 -7.57
CA ALA A 147 6.70 18.06 -8.42
C ALA A 147 8.22 17.90 -8.30
N THR A 148 8.74 17.10 -7.36
CA THR A 148 10.19 16.97 -7.06
C THR A 148 10.88 15.81 -7.79
N ALA A 149 10.37 15.48 -8.99
CA ALA A 149 10.80 14.32 -9.78
C ALA A 149 10.93 13.01 -8.98
N PRO A 150 9.93 12.63 -8.16
CA PRO A 150 10.02 11.44 -7.32
C PRO A 150 10.15 10.15 -8.14
N ARG A 151 11.00 9.24 -7.65
CA ARG A 151 11.27 7.92 -8.22
C ARG A 151 10.97 6.85 -7.18
N TRP A 152 9.93 6.07 -7.46
CA TRP A 152 9.63 4.87 -6.69
C TRP A 152 10.43 3.69 -7.24
N ARG A 153 10.87 2.82 -6.34
CA ARG A 153 11.45 1.54 -6.70
C ARG A 153 10.90 0.46 -5.78
N ILE A 154 10.45 -0.64 -6.37
CA ILE A 154 10.19 -1.87 -5.62
C ILE A 154 11.41 -2.75 -5.82
N TRP A 155 12.10 -3.09 -4.74
CA TRP A 155 13.27 -3.96 -4.77
C TRP A 155 12.85 -5.41 -4.94
N HIS A 156 12.20 -5.72 -6.06
CA HIS A 156 11.65 -7.04 -6.33
C HIS A 156 12.77 -7.98 -6.81
N PRO A 157 13.01 -9.10 -6.12
CA PRO A 157 14.14 -10.02 -6.38
C PRO A 157 14.20 -10.56 -7.82
N PHE A 158 13.06 -10.58 -8.51
CA PHE A 158 12.94 -11.15 -9.86
C PHE A 158 12.47 -10.13 -10.92
N ASN A 159 11.77 -9.07 -10.52
CA ASN A 159 11.16 -8.11 -11.46
C ASN A 159 12.04 -6.86 -11.61
N ASP A 160 12.90 -6.60 -10.62
CA ASP A 160 13.94 -5.57 -10.64
C ASP A 160 15.24 -6.17 -10.05
N PRO A 161 15.82 -7.18 -10.72
CA PRO A 161 16.99 -7.87 -10.20
C PRO A 161 18.23 -6.97 -10.29
N ASP A 162 18.99 -6.92 -9.20
CA ASP A 162 20.27 -6.20 -9.15
C ASP A 162 21.44 -7.20 -9.17
N SER A 163 21.83 -7.75 -8.01
CA SER A 163 22.81 -8.81 -7.87
C SER A 163 22.22 -10.05 -7.22
N GLU A 164 22.83 -11.22 -7.44
CA GLU A 164 22.46 -12.46 -6.77
C GLU A 164 22.53 -12.34 -5.24
N ALA A 165 23.57 -11.67 -4.73
CA ALA A 165 23.72 -11.41 -3.31
C ALA A 165 22.57 -10.56 -2.74
N LEU A 166 22.16 -9.49 -3.44
CA LEU A 166 21.02 -8.68 -3.00
C LEU A 166 19.72 -9.46 -3.10
N ARG A 167 19.50 -10.22 -4.17
CA ARG A 167 18.33 -11.08 -4.33
C ARG A 167 18.21 -12.02 -3.14
N ASP A 168 19.24 -12.77 -2.82
CA ASP A 168 19.21 -13.75 -1.74
C ASP A 168 19.02 -13.07 -0.37
N ALA A 169 19.61 -11.88 -0.17
CA ALA A 169 19.38 -11.07 1.01
C ALA A 169 17.91 -10.62 1.14
N LEU A 170 17.29 -10.13 0.05
CA LEU A 170 15.88 -9.77 0.01
C LEU A 170 14.98 -10.97 0.34
N LEU A 171 15.26 -12.13 -0.27
CA LEU A 171 14.49 -13.35 -0.06
C LEU A 171 14.61 -13.91 1.36
N SER A 172 15.73 -13.65 2.04
CA SER A 172 15.98 -14.09 3.42
C SER A 172 15.46 -13.10 4.46
N ALA A 173 15.35 -11.81 4.13
CA ALA A 173 15.04 -10.76 5.10
C ALA A 173 13.55 -10.73 5.46
N SER A 174 12.66 -10.91 4.47
CA SER A 174 11.22 -10.74 4.63
C SER A 174 10.46 -11.40 3.47
N ASP A 175 9.19 -11.70 3.70
CA ASP A 175 8.22 -12.00 2.64
C ASP A 175 7.72 -10.75 1.92
N HIS A 176 7.94 -9.57 2.49
CA HIS A 176 7.74 -8.26 1.87
C HIS A 176 9.06 -7.68 1.32
N PHE A 177 9.01 -7.15 0.10
CA PHE A 177 10.11 -6.48 -0.58
C PHE A 177 10.09 -4.97 -0.28
N PRO A 178 11.26 -4.36 -0.02
CA PRO A 178 11.33 -2.93 0.23
C PRO A 178 10.78 -2.10 -0.92
N VAL A 179 10.05 -1.05 -0.57
CA VAL A 179 9.69 0.03 -1.48
C VAL A 179 10.47 1.26 -1.05
N THR A 180 11.16 1.89 -1.99
CA THR A 180 11.90 3.13 -1.74
C THR A 180 11.35 4.25 -2.60
N LEU A 181 11.56 5.47 -2.11
CA LEU A 181 11.24 6.69 -2.81
C LEU A 181 12.45 7.62 -2.74
N ASP A 182 12.97 8.00 -3.90
CA ASP A 182 13.98 9.04 -4.05
C ASP A 182 13.34 10.29 -4.64
N PHE A 183 13.69 11.47 -4.14
CA PHE A 183 13.22 12.75 -4.68
C PHE A 183 14.20 13.87 -4.36
N ASP A 184 14.16 14.95 -5.13
CA ASP A 184 15.01 16.13 -4.90
C ASP A 184 14.42 16.97 -3.76
N VAL A 185 15.30 17.41 -2.82
CA VAL A 185 14.92 18.23 -1.66
C VAL A 185 15.25 19.69 -1.87
#